data_AF-A0A327WSI3-F1
#
_entry.id   AF-A0A327WSI3-F1
#
_cell.length_a   1.000
_cell.length_b   1.000
_cell.length_c   1.000
_cell.angle_alpha   90.00
_cell.angle_beta   90.00
_cell.angle_gamma   90.00
#
_symmetry.space_group_name_H-M   'P 1'
#
loop_
_entity.id
_entity.type
_entity.pdbx_description
1 polymer ?
#
loop_
_entity_poly.entity_id
_entity_poly.type
_entity_poly.pdbx_seq_one_letter_code
_entity_poly.pdbx_strand_id
1 'polypeptide(L)'
;MLLVFSVVDAADGDIRPLVYYSERLELSFDLLSRYVRTGFTILSAVLREPNGVETSLPIEAIDGEPIKDYIQRLQKEWESILKKRP
;
A
#
# COMPACT_ATOMS: atom_id res chain seq x y z
N MET A 1 7.17 8.03 5.71
CA MET A 1 7.04 6.57 5.91
C MET A 1 7.76 5.85 4.78
N LEU A 2 8.36 4.69 5.03
CA LEU A 2 9.01 3.86 4.02
C LEU A 2 8.18 2.61 3.75
N LEU A 3 7.83 2.36 2.51
CA LEU A 3 7.31 1.08 2.05
C LEU A 3 8.48 0.23 1.56
N VAL A 4 8.72 -0.90 2.22
CA VAL A 4 9.73 -1.89 1.84
C VAL A 4 8.98 -3.12 1.36
N PHE A 5 9.25 -3.57 0.14
CA PHE A 5 8.51 -4.67 -0.46
C PHE A 5 9.37 -5.45 -1.44
N SER A 6 8.98 -6.68 -1.76
CA SER A 6 9.58 -7.47 -2.82
C SER A 6 8.53 -7.92 -3.81
N VAL A 7 8.91 -7.94 -5.08
CA VAL A 7 8.08 -8.43 -6.18
C VAL A 7 8.78 -9.51 -6.95
N VAL A 8 8.02 -10.36 -7.61
CA VAL A 8 8.52 -11.31 -8.62
C VAL A 8 7.78 -11.09 -9.92
N ASP A 9 8.52 -11.05 -11.03
CA ASP A 9 7.94 -11.06 -12.37
C ASP A 9 7.65 -12.51 -12.76
N ALA A 10 6.44 -12.78 -13.23
CA ALA A 10 6.04 -14.12 -13.68
C ALA A 10 6.84 -14.59 -14.91
N ALA A 11 7.45 -13.68 -15.68
CA ALA A 11 8.16 -14.00 -16.90
C ALA A 11 9.58 -14.53 -16.67
N ASP A 12 10.33 -13.98 -15.72
CA ASP A 12 11.72 -14.34 -15.45
C ASP A 12 11.94 -15.01 -14.07
N GLY A 13 10.96 -14.91 -13.17
CA GLY A 13 11.06 -15.44 -11.80
C GLY A 13 12.03 -14.68 -10.90
N ASP A 14 12.51 -13.50 -11.34
CA ASP A 14 13.48 -12.69 -10.60
C ASP A 14 12.81 -11.94 -9.44
N ILE A 15 13.40 -12.06 -8.25
CA ILE A 15 12.88 -11.41 -7.04
C ILE A 15 13.58 -10.08 -6.85
N ARG A 16 12.80 -9.00 -6.88
CA ARG A 16 13.32 -7.64 -6.80
C ARG A 16 12.90 -6.98 -5.48
N PRO A 17 13.85 -6.70 -4.57
CA PRO A 17 13.58 -5.90 -3.39
C PRO A 17 13.51 -4.42 -3.76
N LEU A 18 12.51 -3.72 -3.23
CA LEU A 18 12.19 -2.34 -3.55
C LEU A 18 11.90 -1.55 -2.28
N VAL A 19 12.26 -0.27 -2.31
CA VAL A 19 11.96 0.69 -1.24
C VAL A 19 11.35 1.93 -1.85
N TYR A 20 10.25 2.39 -1.27
CA TYR A 20 9.53 3.58 -1.71
C TYR A 20 9.24 4.48 -0.51
N TYR A 21 9.62 5.75 -0.62
CA TYR A 21 9.29 6.76 0.39
C TYR A 21 8.02 7.50 0.00
N SER A 22 7.10 7.63 0.96
CA SER A 22 5.92 8.47 0.82
C SER A 22 5.51 9.04 2.18
N GLU A 23 4.98 10.26 2.17
CA GLU A 23 4.29 10.86 3.31
C GLU A 23 2.81 10.45 3.38
N ARG A 24 2.29 9.86 2.30
CA ARG A 24 0.89 9.48 2.14
C ARG A 24 0.74 7.98 1.97
N LEU A 25 -0.04 7.36 2.84
CA LEU A 25 -0.32 5.92 2.83
C LEU A 25 -0.98 5.49 1.51
N GLU A 26 -1.87 6.32 0.98
CA GLU A 26 -2.64 6.01 -0.23
C GLU A 26 -1.74 5.85 -1.46
N LEU A 27 -0.66 6.62 -1.54
CA LEU A 27 0.31 6.52 -2.63
C LEU A 27 1.12 5.22 -2.55
N SER A 28 1.46 4.78 -1.34
CA SER A 28 2.14 3.51 -1.12
C SER A 28 1.26 2.33 -1.54
N PHE A 29 -0.02 2.35 -1.21
CA PHE A 29 -0.97 1.30 -1.60
C PHE A 29 -1.30 1.31 -3.10
N ASP A 30 -1.46 2.48 -3.71
CA ASP A 30 -1.64 2.59 -5.16
C ASP A 30 -0.40 2.09 -5.92
N LEU A 31 0.80 2.29 -5.38
CA LEU A 31 2.03 1.76 -5.97
C LEU A 31 2.02 0.22 -5.98
N LEU A 32 1.71 -0.42 -4.85
CA LEU A 32 1.61 -1.87 -4.76
C LEU A 32 0.54 -2.41 -5.72
N SER A 33 -0.63 -1.77 -5.75
CA SER A 33 -1.71 -2.14 -6.67
C SER A 33 -1.30 -1.98 -8.14
N ARG A 34 -0.49 -0.97 -8.45
CA ARG A 34 0.07 -0.81 -9.80
C ARG A 34 0.99 -1.96 -10.18
N TYR A 35 1.85 -2.44 -9.27
CA TYR A 35 2.71 -3.61 -9.53
C TYR A 35 1.87 -4.85 -9.85
N VAL A 36 0.86 -5.15 -9.03
CA VAL A 36 -0.07 -6.27 -9.26
C VAL A 36 -0.77 -6.13 -10.61
N ARG A 37 -1.30 -4.95 -10.92
CA ARG A 37 -1.97 -4.67 -12.20
C ARG A 37 -1.04 -4.81 -13.42
N THR A 38 0.26 -4.57 -13.25
CA THR A 38 1.26 -4.76 -14.32
C THR A 38 1.76 -6.21 -14.44
N GLY A 39 1.25 -7.13 -13.64
CA GLY A 39 1.57 -8.56 -13.71
C GLY A 39 2.65 -9.04 -12.76
N PHE A 40 3.13 -8.18 -11.85
CA PHE A 40 4.05 -8.60 -10.80
C PHE A 40 3.29 -9.20 -9.62
N THR A 41 3.87 -10.21 -9.00
CA THR A 41 3.35 -10.76 -7.73
C THR A 41 4.12 -10.14 -6.57
N ILE A 42 3.42 -9.54 -5.60
CA ILE A 42 4.04 -9.05 -4.36
C ILE A 42 4.30 -10.26 -3.46
N LEU A 43 5.53 -10.37 -2.94
CA LEU A 43 5.94 -11.46 -2.04
C LEU A 43 5.98 -11.03 -0.58
N SER A 44 6.31 -9.77 -0.33
CA SER A 44 6.30 -9.17 1.00
C SER A 44 6.09 -7.67 0.90
N ALA A 45 5.44 -7.06 1.88
CA ALA A 45 5.33 -5.61 1.98
C ALA A 45 5.23 -5.19 3.45
N VAL A 46 6.03 -4.19 3.83
CA VAL A 46 6.14 -3.66 5.18
C VAL A 46 6.18 -2.14 5.12
N LEU A 47 5.40 -1.49 5.98
CA LEU A 47 5.53 -0.06 6.25
C LEU A 47 6.45 0.15 7.44
N ARG A 48 7.55 0.86 7.23
CA ARG A 48 8.49 1.28 8.25
C ARG A 48 8.30 2.76 8.56
N GLU A 49 8.00 3.04 9.81
CA GLU A 49 7.85 4.40 10.34
C GLU A 49 9.22 4.98 10.75
N PRO A 50 9.34 6.33 10.87
CA PRO A 50 10.60 6.97 11.27
C PRO A 50 11.14 6.52 12.63
N ASN A 51 10.24 6.07 13.52
CA ASN A 51 10.61 5.53 14.83
C ASN A 51 11.10 4.07 14.77
N GLY A 52 11.21 3.49 13.57
CA GLY A 52 11.65 2.11 13.36
C GLY A 52 10.55 1.05 13.52
N VAL A 53 9.32 1.45 13.85
CA VAL A 53 8.18 0.52 13.93
C VAL A 53 7.83 0.03 12.54
N GLU A 54 7.66 -1.28 12.42
CA GLU A 54 7.28 -1.95 11.19
C GLU A 54 5.87 -2.53 11.28
N THR A 55 5.10 -2.30 10.23
CA THR A 55 3.76 -2.86 10.06
C THR A 55 3.74 -3.70 8.79
N SER A 56 3.60 -5.01 8.94
CA SER A 56 3.39 -5.91 7.80
C SER A 56 2.05 -5.63 7.15
N LEU A 57 2.05 -5.55 5.82
CA LEU A 57 0.84 -5.34 5.04
C LEU A 57 0.23 -6.68 4.62
N PRO A 58 -1.12 -6.80 4.59
CA PRO A 58 -1.79 -7.97 4.05
C PRO A 58 -1.71 -7.95 2.52
N ILE A 59 -0.66 -8.55 1.96
CA ILE A 59 -0.41 -8.55 0.51
C ILE A 59 -1.51 -9.27 -0.28
N GLU A 60 -2.21 -10.21 0.36
CA GLU A 60 -3.35 -10.94 -0.20
C GLU A 60 -4.58 -10.04 -0.43
N ALA A 61 -4.62 -8.88 0.23
CA ALA A 61 -5.68 -7.89 0.06
C ALA A 61 -5.39 -6.88 -1.07
N ILE A 62 -4.24 -7.00 -1.76
CA ILE A 62 -3.84 -6.10 -2.85
C ILE A 62 -4.19 -6.77 -4.18
N ASP A 63 -5.31 -6.38 -4.76
CA ASP A 63 -5.90 -6.98 -5.97
C ASP A 63 -5.56 -6.24 -7.28
N GLY A 64 -4.86 -5.11 -7.19
CA GLY A 64 -4.47 -4.29 -8.34
C GLY A 64 -5.42 -3.13 -8.64
N GLU A 65 -6.55 -3.04 -7.94
CA GLU A 65 -7.44 -1.90 -8.01
C GLU A 65 -6.87 -0.70 -7.23
N PRO A 66 -7.09 0.55 -7.68
CA PRO A 66 -6.65 1.73 -6.93
C PRO A 66 -7.32 1.80 -5.55
N ILE A 67 -6.51 1.88 -4.49
CA ILE A 67 -6.98 1.88 -3.10
C ILE A 67 -7.31 3.31 -2.63
N LYS A 68 -6.64 4.31 -3.19
CA LYS A 68 -6.79 5.72 -2.81
C LYS A 68 -8.24 6.20 -2.77
N ASP A 69 -9.03 5.90 -3.79
CA ASP A 69 -10.41 6.40 -3.88
C ASP A 69 -11.29 5.83 -2.76
N TYR A 70 -11.08 4.55 -2.41
CA TYR A 70 -11.76 3.90 -1.28
C TYR A 70 -11.38 4.55 0.05
N ILE A 71 -10.08 4.78 0.29
CA ILE A 71 -9.58 5.41 1.52
C ILE A 71 -10.11 6.83 1.66
N GLN A 72 -10.06 7.63 0.59
CA GLN A 72 -10.53 9.01 0.63
C GLN A 72 -12.03 9.11 0.87
N ARG A 73 -12.81 8.18 0.31
CA ARG A 73 -14.25 8.10 0.59
C ARG A 73 -14.50 7.78 2.05
N LEU A 74 -13.84 6.75 2.60
CA LEU A 74 -13.94 6.38 4.01
C LEU A 74 -13.54 7.53 4.93
N GLN A 75 -12.45 8.23 4.62
CA GLN A 75 -12.00 9.38 5.40
C GLN A 75 -13.09 10.47 5.46
N LYS A 76 -13.69 10.82 4.32
CA LYS A 76 -14.78 11.81 4.27
C LYS A 76 -16.00 11.37 5.08
N GLU A 77 -16.36 10.10 5.02
CA GLU A 77 -17.46 9.52 5.80
C GLU A 77 -17.18 9.63 7.30
N TRP A 78 -15.99 9.25 7.75
CA TRP A 78 -15.57 9.34 9.14
C TRP A 78 -15.51 10.78 9.65
N GLU A 79 -14.92 11.69 8.88
CA GLU A 79 -14.88 13.11 9.23
C GLU A 79 -16.30 13.69 9.39
N SER A 80 -17.25 13.27 8.55
CA SER A 80 -18.66 13.69 8.65
C SER A 80 -19.29 13.18 9.94
N ILE A 81 -19.03 11.93 10.34
CA ILE A 81 -19.53 11.35 11.60
C ILE A 81 -18.93 12.09 12.81
N LEU A 82 -17.62 12.35 12.80
CA LEU A 82 -16.93 13.01 13.91
C LEU A 82 -17.36 14.47 14.06
N LYS A 83 -17.60 15.20 12.97
CA LYS A 83 -18.13 16.57 12.99
C LYS A 83 -19.57 16.68 13.51
N LYS A 84 -20.33 15.56 13.53
CA LYS A 84 -21.70 15.52 14.05
C LYS A 84 -21.79 15.22 15.54
N ARG A 85 -20.66 15.04 16.24
CA ARG A 85 -20.67 14.91 17.71
C ARG A 85 -20.63 16.31 18.35
N PRO A 86 -21.61 16.68 19.21
CA PRO A 86 -21.63 17.94 19.93
C PRO A 86 -20.50 18.03 20.97
#